data_AF-A0A392M6R0-F1
#
_entry.id   AF-A0A392M6R0-F1
#
_cell.length_a   1.000
_cell.length_b   1.000
_cell.length_c   1.000
_cell.angle_alpha   90.00
_cell.angle_beta   90.00
_cell.angle_gamma   90.00
#
_symmetry.space_group_name_H-M   'P 1'
#
loop_
_entity.id
_entity.type
_entity.pdbx_description
1 polymer ?
#
loop_
_entity_poly.entity_id
_entity_poly.type
_entity_poly.pdbx_seq_one_letter_code
_entity_poly.pdbx_strand_id
1 'polypeptide(L)'
;MIPQDLSESSLLSALDGASIVYFDGRLYETALVVAHEAARKNIPILIDAERPREGLDDLLKLADYVVCSAKFPKVSAIMLL
;
A
#
# COMPACT_ATOMS: atom_id res chain seq x y z
N MET A 1 0.86 15.00 2.40
CA MET A 1 0.26 15.68 3.57
C MET A 1 -0.45 14.64 4.44
N ILE A 2 -0.71 14.89 5.73
CA ILE A 2 -1.65 14.01 6.47
C ILE A 2 -3.06 14.33 5.95
N PRO A 3 -3.85 13.34 5.47
CA PRO A 3 -5.21 13.57 5.03
C PRO A 3 -6.03 14.17 6.18
N GLN A 4 -6.69 15.30 5.94
CA GLN A 4 -7.42 16.03 7.00
C GLN A 4 -8.56 15.21 7.62
N ASP A 5 -9.11 14.26 6.86
CA ASP A 5 -10.21 13.41 7.29
C ASP A 5 -9.76 12.12 8.00
N LEU A 6 -8.45 11.88 8.15
CA LEU A 6 -7.92 10.70 8.84
C LEU A 6 -7.38 11.08 10.23
N SER A 7 -8.22 10.93 11.26
CA SER A 7 -7.76 11.07 12.64
C SER A 7 -6.84 9.92 13.05
N GLU A 8 -5.90 10.20 13.95
CA GLU A 8 -5.02 9.18 14.55
C GLU A 8 -5.81 8.05 15.21
N SER A 9 -6.89 8.38 15.93
CA SER A 9 -7.76 7.40 16.57
C SER A 9 -8.41 6.44 15.57
N SER A 10 -8.82 6.94 14.41
CA SER A 10 -9.46 6.13 13.35
C SER A 10 -8.42 5.25 12.65
N LEU A 11 -7.21 5.77 12.44
CA LEU A 11 -6.09 5.00 11.90
C LEU A 11 -5.73 3.83 12.82
N LEU A 12 -5.53 4.10 14.11
CA LEU A 12 -5.12 3.07 15.07
C LEU A 12 -6.20 2.00 15.26
N SER A 13 -7.47 2.40 15.33
CA SER A 13 -8.58 1.45 15.48
C SER A 13 -8.79 0.59 14.23
N ALA A 14 -8.58 1.13 13.03
CA ALA A 14 -8.67 0.37 11.79
C ALA A 14 -7.58 -0.71 11.65
N LEU A 15 -6.42 -0.50 12.28
CA LEU A 15 -5.29 -1.44 12.27
C LEU A 15 -5.29 -2.41 13.45
N ASP A 16 -6.12 -2.18 14.47
CA ASP A 16 -6.18 -3.03 15.65
C ASP A 16 -6.73 -4.43 15.30
N GLY A 17 -5.93 -5.46 15.57
CA GLY A 17 -6.26 -6.85 15.23
C GLY A 17 -6.23 -7.18 13.73
N ALA A 18 -5.85 -6.25 12.85
CA ALA A 18 -5.74 -6.52 11.42
C ALA A 18 -4.58 -7.49 11.15
N SER A 19 -4.85 -8.55 10.39
CA SER A 19 -3.85 -9.54 9.98
C SER A 19 -3.13 -9.19 8.67
N ILE A 20 -3.70 -8.27 7.90
CA ILE A 20 -3.17 -7.77 6.63
C ILE A 20 -3.85 -6.44 6.29
N VAL A 21 -3.16 -5.54 5.59
CA VAL A 21 -3.76 -4.36 4.97
C VAL A 21 -3.69 -4.45 3.45
N TYR A 22 -4.73 -3.95 2.78
CA TYR A 22 -4.89 -4.00 1.33
C TYR A 22 -5.03 -2.59 0.75
N PHE A 23 -4.31 -2.31 -0.33
CA PHE A 23 -4.37 -1.05 -1.06
C PHE A 23 -4.59 -1.24 -2.56
N ASP A 24 -5.54 -0.50 -3.15
CA ASP A 24 -5.89 -0.54 -4.58
C ASP A 24 -5.19 0.55 -5.42
N GLY A 25 -4.25 1.29 -4.80
CA GLY A 25 -3.47 2.35 -5.44
C GLY A 25 -4.28 3.61 -5.84
N ARG A 26 -5.51 3.81 -5.35
CA ARG A 26 -6.33 4.99 -5.70
C ARG A 26 -6.04 6.22 -4.84
N LEU A 27 -6.28 6.12 -3.53
CA LEU A 27 -6.11 7.22 -2.57
C LEU A 27 -4.70 7.18 -1.99
N TYR A 28 -3.69 7.40 -2.83
CA TYR A 28 -2.30 7.09 -2.49
C TYR A 28 -1.79 7.88 -1.27
N GLU A 29 -2.19 9.13 -1.07
CA GLU A 29 -1.77 9.92 0.10
C GLU A 29 -2.26 9.30 1.41
N THR A 30 -3.53 8.92 1.48
CA THR A 30 -4.10 8.23 2.65
C THR A 30 -3.52 6.83 2.80
N ALA A 31 -3.39 6.09 1.68
CA ALA A 31 -2.81 4.76 1.67
C ALA A 31 -1.38 4.76 2.22
N LEU A 32 -0.55 5.76 1.88
CA LEU A 32 0.82 5.87 2.40
C LEU A 32 0.85 6.08 3.91
N VAL A 33 -0.03 6.92 4.45
CA VAL A 33 -0.13 7.12 5.90
C VAL A 33 -0.52 5.82 6.61
N VAL A 34 -1.53 5.11 6.08
CA VAL A 34 -1.98 3.83 6.65
C VAL A 34 -0.89 2.75 6.50
N ALA A 35 -0.24 2.66 5.35
CA ALA A 35 0.80 1.68 5.05
C ALA A 35 2.03 1.86 5.96
N HIS A 36 2.45 3.10 6.21
CA HIS A 36 3.55 3.35 7.15
C HIS A 36 3.22 2.90 8.57
N GLU A 37 1.99 3.10 9.03
CA GLU A 37 1.58 2.68 10.37
C GLU A 37 1.40 1.16 10.45
N ALA A 38 0.87 0.52 9.41
CA ALA A 38 0.81 -0.93 9.28
C ALA A 38 2.21 -1.56 9.34
N ALA A 39 3.18 -1.00 8.60
CA ALA A 39 4.56 -1.45 8.60
C ALA A 39 5.21 -1.33 9.99
N ARG A 40 4.96 -0.22 10.72
CA ARG A 40 5.43 -0.06 12.12
C ARG A 40 4.85 -1.11 13.08
N LYS A 41 3.62 -1.56 12.82
CA LYS A 41 2.94 -2.60 13.59
C LYS A 41 3.28 -4.02 13.11
N ASN A 42 4.13 -4.17 12.10
CA ASN A 42 4.44 -5.45 11.44
C ASN A 42 3.19 -6.16 10.87
N ILE A 43 2.22 -5.38 10.40
CA ILE A 43 1.04 -5.91 9.70
C ILE A 43 1.41 -6.06 8.22
N PRO A 44 1.30 -7.25 7.62
CA PRO A 44 1.62 -7.46 6.22
C PRO A 44 0.82 -6.55 5.27
N ILE A 45 1.48 -6.11 4.21
CA ILE A 45 0.94 -5.15 3.24
C ILE A 45 0.77 -5.81 1.87
N LEU A 46 -0.47 -5.84 1.38
CA LEU A 46 -0.82 -6.28 0.04
C LEU A 46 -1.22 -5.08 -0.83
N ILE A 47 -0.62 -4.97 -2.00
CA ILE A 47 -0.92 -3.92 -2.99
C ILE A 47 -1.46 -4.54 -4.26
N ASP A 48 -2.63 -4.08 -4.70
CA ASP A 48 -3.12 -4.29 -6.05
C ASP A 48 -2.56 -3.20 -6.99
N ALA A 49 -1.52 -3.58 -7.72
CA ALA A 49 -0.85 -2.76 -8.71
C ALA A 49 -1.50 -2.98 -10.09
N GLU A 50 -2.65 -2.34 -10.31
CA GLU A 50 -3.43 -2.47 -11.55
C GLU A 50 -2.71 -1.84 -12.77
N ARG A 51 -2.22 -0.60 -12.60
CA ARG A 51 -1.58 0.22 -13.65
C ARG A 51 -0.68 1.29 -13.02
N PRO A 52 0.25 1.91 -13.77
CA PRO A 52 1.03 3.04 -13.27
C PRO A 52 0.11 4.17 -12.80
N ARG A 53 0.33 4.65 -11.57
CA ARG A 53 -0.38 5.77 -10.95
C ARG A 53 0.59 6.51 -10.04
N GLU A 54 0.28 7.77 -9.76
CA GLU A 54 1.01 8.56 -8.76
C GLU A 54 0.98 7.86 -7.39
N GLY A 55 2.11 7.85 -6.69
CA GLY A 55 2.27 7.22 -5.38
C GLY A 55 2.37 5.68 -5.38
N LEU A 56 2.16 5.01 -6.51
CA LEU A 56 2.28 3.54 -6.58
C LEU A 56 3.70 3.08 -6.22
N ASP A 57 4.73 3.74 -6.76
CA ASP A 57 6.14 3.37 -6.49
C ASP A 57 6.50 3.52 -5.01
N ASP A 58 5.90 4.48 -4.31
CA ASP A 58 6.13 4.67 -2.87
C ASP A 58 5.40 3.62 -2.04
N LEU A 59 4.18 3.24 -2.44
CA LEU A 59 3.46 2.14 -1.82
C LEU A 59 4.21 0.81 -2.03
N LEU A 60 4.72 0.55 -3.24
CA LEU A 60 5.44 -0.68 -3.57
C LEU A 60 6.70 -0.90 -2.71
N LYS A 61 7.33 0.16 -2.21
CA LYS A 61 8.47 0.05 -1.26
C LYS A 61 8.08 -0.49 0.11
N LEU A 62 6.78 -0.50 0.44
CA LEU A 62 6.21 -0.98 1.70
C LEU A 62 5.54 -2.35 1.54
N ALA A 63 5.44 -2.91 0.33
CA ALA A 63 4.67 -4.12 0.08
C ALA A 63 5.39 -5.38 0.56
N ASP A 64 4.64 -6.28 1.20
CA ASP A 64 5.02 -7.69 1.37
C ASP A 64 4.51 -8.53 0.20
N TYR A 65 3.35 -8.16 -0.35
CA TYR A 65 2.71 -8.83 -1.46
C TYR A 65 2.25 -7.83 -2.52
N VAL A 66 2.37 -8.22 -3.79
CA VAL A 66 1.88 -7.44 -4.92
C VAL A 66 1.01 -8.33 -5.81
N VAL A 67 -0.21 -7.89 -6.07
CA VAL A 67 -1.11 -8.46 -7.08
C VAL A 67 -1.13 -7.52 -8.27
N CYS A 68 -1.07 -8.06 -9.48
CA CYS A 68 -1.13 -7.27 -10.69
C CYS A 68 -1.76 -8.08 -11.83
N SER A 69 -2.24 -7.38 -12.86
CA SER A 69 -2.71 -8.05 -14.07
C SER A 69 -1.55 -8.74 -14.79
N ALA A 70 -1.80 -9.85 -15.49
CA ALA A 70 -0.77 -10.54 -16.28
C ALA A 70 -0.09 -9.67 -17.37
N LYS A 71 -0.62 -8.47 -17.64
CA LYS A 71 -0.09 -7.50 -18.61
C LYS A 71 0.67 -6.34 -17.94
N PHE A 72 0.86 -6.38 -16.62
CA PHE A 72 1.51 -5.35 -15.82
C PHE A 72 2.39 -6.00 -14.73
N PRO A 73 3.58 -5.45 -14.42
CA PRO A 73 4.25 -4.33 -15.09
C PRO A 73 4.66 -4.70 -16.52
N LYS A 74 4.66 -3.73 -17.44
CA LYS A 74 5.06 -3.95 -18.85
C LYS A 74 6.58 -4.09 -19.03
N VAL A 75 7.31 -4.39 -17.97
CA VAL A 75 8.76 -4.52 -17.98
C VAL A 75 9.09 -5.95 -18.37
N SER A 76 9.55 -6.13 -19.61
CA SER A 76 10.26 -7.34 -20.05
C SER A 76 11.34 -7.65 -19.01
N ALA A 77 11.27 -8.83 -18.38
CA ALA A 77 12.31 -9.49 -17.60
C ALA A 77 13.47 -8.59 -17.11
N ILE A 78 13.44 -8.23 -15.81
CA ILE A 78 14.58 -8.00 -14.88
C ILE A 78 14.13 -6.94 -13.88
N MET A 79 13.58 -7.40 -12.75
CA MET A 79 13.95 -6.95 -11.40
C MET A 79 13.26 -7.88 -10.39
N LEU A 80 13.68 -9.14 -10.40
CA LEU A 80 13.64 -9.98 -9.21
C LEU A 80 15.09 -9.99 -8.72
N LEU A 81 15.36 -9.26 -7.64
CA LEU A 81 16.36 -9.46 -6.59
C LEU A 81 16.43 -8.19 -5.74
#